data_AF-A0A2D6MGR1-F1
#
_entry.id   AF-A0A2D6MGR1-F1
#
_cell.length_a   1.000
_cell.length_b   1.000
_cell.length_c   1.000
_cell.angle_alpha   90.00
_cell.angle_beta   90.00
_cell.angle_gamma   90.00
#
_symmetry.space_group_name_H-M   'P 1'
#
loop_
_entity.id
_entity.type
_entity.pdbx_description
1 polymer ?
#
loop_
_entity_poly.entity_id
_entity_poly.type
_entity_poly.pdbx_seq_one_letter_code
_entity_poly.pdbx_strand_id
1 'polypeptide(L)' 'MQKKIIQLPSGGELEIDVTPKFLSYVRHHFKIPEHDDVTDDDIRMFVHGSVKSALDNAESDPSWVVVDDS' A
#
# COMPACT_ATOMS: atom_id res chain seq x y z
N MET A 1 -6.84 -1.21 16.48
CA MET A 1 -5.88 -0.78 15.45
C MET A 1 -4.51 -0.87 16.09
N GLN A 2 -3.51 -1.43 15.39
CA GLN A 2 -2.17 -1.59 15.95
C GLN A 2 -1.17 -0.90 15.03
N LYS A 3 -0.42 0.07 15.56
CA LYS A 3 0.72 0.65 14.84
C LYS A 3 1.82 -0.39 14.70
N LYS A 4 2.38 -0.48 13.49
CA LYS A 4 3.51 -1.33 13.17
C LYS A 4 4.55 -0.51 12.42
N ILE A 5 5.82 -0.72 12.78
CA ILE A 5 6.98 -0.12 12.10
C ILE A 5 7.70 -1.25 11.38
N ILE A 6 7.80 -1.14 10.06
CA ILE A 6 8.44 -2.14 9.19
C ILE A 6 9.69 -1.51 8.58
N GLN A 7 10.84 -2.14 8.77
CA GLN A 7 12.08 -1.70 8.16
C GLN A 7 12.06 -1.92 6.64
N LEU A 8 12.48 -0.92 5.88
CA LEU A 8 12.60 -0.99 4.44
C LEU A 8 14.03 -1.39 4.04
N PRO A 9 14.21 -2.14 2.94
CA PRO A 9 15.54 -2.52 2.45
C PRO A 9 16.47 -1.33 2.15
N SER A 10 15.90 -0.16 1.84
CA SER A 10 16.62 1.09 1.58
C SER A 10 17.10 1.82 2.84
N GLY A 11 16.82 1.29 4.04
CA GLY A 11 17.22 1.90 5.31
C GLY A 11 16.23 2.95 5.86
N GLY A 12 14.99 2.97 5.35
CA GLY A 12 13.89 3.77 5.91
C GLY A 12 12.87 2.93 6.68
N GLU A 13 11.87 3.58 7.26
CA GLU A 13 10.81 2.92 8.03
C GLU A 13 9.45 3.16 7.38
N LEU A 14 8.64 2.11 7.32
CA LEU A 14 7.21 2.18 7.01
C LEU A 14 6.42 2.08 8.30
N GLU A 15 5.88 3.21 8.76
CA GLU A 15 4.91 3.25 9.84
C GLU A 15 3.50 3.06 9.27
N ILE A 16 2.78 2.05 9.74
CA ILE A 16 1.42 1.73 9.26
C ILE A 16 0.50 1.31 10.40
N ASP A 17 -0.74 1.79 10.34
CA ASP A 17 -1.83 1.31 11.18
C ASP A 17 -2.41 0.01 10.61
N VAL A 18 -2.02 -1.10 11.22
CA VAL A 18 -2.52 -2.42 10.86
C VAL A 18 -3.91 -2.61 11.47
N THR A 19 -4.91 -2.71 10.60
CA THR A 19 -6.29 -3.02 10.97
C THR A 19 -6.67 -4.41 10.46
N PRO A 20 -7.64 -5.11 11.08
CA PRO A 20 -8.09 -6.41 10.57
C PRO A 20 -8.55 -6.35 9.11
N LYS A 21 -9.20 -5.25 8.72
CA LYS A 21 -9.64 -5.00 7.34
C LYS A 21 -8.46 -4.79 6.39
N PHE A 22 -7.40 -4.11 6.83
CA PHE A 22 -6.18 -3.99 6.05
C PHE A 22 -5.52 -5.36 5.83
N LEU A 23 -5.38 -6.17 6.89
CA LEU A 23 -4.81 -7.52 6.78
C LEU A 23 -5.64 -8.42 5.87
N SER A 24 -6.98 -8.31 5.88
CA SER A 24 -7.82 -9.07 4.96
C SER A 24 -7.59 -8.67 3.50
N TYR A 25 -7.33 -7.39 3.20
CA TYR A 25 -6.95 -6.96 1.85
C TYR A 25 -5.59 -7.48 1.41
N VAL A 26 -4.57 -7.40 2.27
CA VAL A 26 -3.23 -7.95 1.98
C VAL A 26 -3.33 -9.45 1.72
N ARG A 27 -4.04 -10.17 2.60
CA ARG A 27 -4.30 -11.61 2.47
C ARG A 27 -4.98 -11.94 1.14
N HIS A 28 -6.03 -11.21 0.78
CA HIS A 28 -6.77 -11.43 -0.46
C HIS A 28 -5.91 -11.16 -1.70
N HIS A 29 -5.12 -10.08 -1.68
CA HIS A 29 -4.28 -9.67 -2.80
C HIS A 29 -3.21 -10.72 -3.14
N PHE A 30 -2.54 -11.26 -2.13
CA PHE A 30 -1.51 -12.31 -2.30
C PHE A 30 -2.06 -13.74 -2.20
N LYS A 31 -3.37 -13.91 -2.01
CA LYS A 31 -4.03 -15.21 -1.83
C LYS A 31 -3.42 -16.06 -0.69
N ILE A 32 -3.07 -15.41 0.42
CA ILE A 32 -2.46 -16.05 1.58
C ILE A 32 -3.54 -16.90 2.31
N PRO A 33 -3.33 -18.21 2.51
CA PRO A 33 -4.30 -19.07 3.20
C PRO A 33 -4.62 -18.61 4.62
N GLU A 34 -5.86 -18.75 5.11
CA GLU A 34 -6.28 -18.19 6.41
C GLU A 34 -5.46 -18.66 7.63
N HIS A 35 -4.81 -19.83 7.52
CA HIS A 35 -3.96 -20.39 8.56
C HIS A 35 -2.52 -19.83 8.56
N ASP A 36 -2.12 -19.14 7.49
CA ASP A 36 -0.81 -18.53 7.36
C ASP A 36 -0.83 -17.08 7.82
N ASP A 37 0.26 -16.64 8.43
CA ASP A 37 0.42 -15.27 8.89
C ASP A 37 0.76 -14.32 7.72
N VAL A 38 0.25 -13.10 7.79
CA VAL A 38 0.66 -12.01 6.89
C VAL A 38 1.98 -11.44 7.40
N THR A 39 3.02 -11.51 6.57
CA THR A 39 4.37 -11.09 6.93
C THR A 39 4.60 -9.59 6.68
N ASP A 40 5.69 -9.06 7.24
CA ASP A 40 6.13 -7.68 7.01
C ASP A 40 6.45 -7.42 5.54
N ASP A 41 6.96 -8.43 4.84
CA ASP A 41 7.27 -8.36 3.42
C ASP A 41 5.99 -8.27 2.58
N ASP A 42 4.94 -9.03 2.92
CA ASP A 42 3.64 -8.92 2.26
C ASP A 42 3.07 -7.51 2.41
N ILE A 43 3.11 -6.96 3.62
CA ILE A 43 2.65 -5.60 3.89
C ILE A 43 3.46 -4.58 3.08
N ARG A 44 4.79 -4.71 3.07
CA ARG A 44 5.69 -3.82 2.34
C ARG A 44 5.40 -3.84 0.84
N MET A 45 5.29 -5.03 0.25
CA MET A 45 5.01 -5.18 -1.18
C MET A 45 3.62 -4.64 -1.55
N PHE A 46 2.60 -4.90 -0.72
CA PHE A 46 1.25 -4.41 -0.96
C PHE A 46 1.19 -2.88 -0.98
N VAL A 47 1.79 -2.24 0.02
CA VAL A 47 1.82 -0.78 0.12
C VAL A 47 2.59 -0.18 -1.05
N HIS A 48 3.77 -0.71 -1.37
CA HIS A 48 4.57 -0.24 -2.51
C HIS A 48 3.81 -0.36 -3.84
N GLY A 49 3.19 -1.52 -4.10
CA GLY A 49 2.40 -1.74 -5.31
C GLY A 49 1.18 -0.81 -5.41
N SER A 50 0.51 -0.58 -4.28
CA SER A 50 -0.67 0.30 -4.21
C SER A 50 -0.30 1.77 -4.46
N VAL A 51 0.78 2.26 -3.85
CA VAL A 51 1.28 3.62 -4.04
C VAL A 51 1.77 3.82 -5.47
N LYS A 52 2.56 2.88 -6.00
CA LYS A 52 3.02 2.94 -7.39
C LYS A 52 1.85 2.99 -8.37
N SER A 53 0.86 2.12 -8.20
CA SER A 53 -0.33 2.12 -9.06
C SER A 53 -1.11 3.43 -8.99
N ALA A 54 -1.21 4.04 -7.80
CA ALA A 54 -1.85 5.33 -7.63
C ALA A 54 -1.08 6.46 -8.34
N LEU A 55 0.26 6.45 -8.27
CA LEU A 55 1.12 7.40 -8.99
C LEU A 55 1.03 7.22 -10.51
N ASP A 56 1.16 5.98 -11.00
CA ASP A 56 1.08 5.67 -12.43
C ASP A 56 -0.28 6.11 -13.03
N ASN A 57 -1.38 5.92 -12.29
CA ASN A 57 -2.70 6.40 -12.68
C ASN A 57 -2.81 7.92 -12.66
N ALA A 58 -2.17 8.58 -11.68
CA ALA A 58 -2.17 10.03 -11.61
C ALA A 58 -1.36 10.66 -12.77
N GLU A 59 -0.26 10.03 -13.17
CA GLU A 59 0.52 10.49 -14.33
C GLU A 59 -0.18 10.22 -15.67
N SER A 60 -1.08 9.23 -15.72
CA SER A 60 -1.77 8.81 -16.95
C SER A 60 -3.10 9.53 -17.23
N ASP A 61 -3.66 10.25 -16.25
CA ASP A 61 -4.95 10.96 -16.41
C ASP A 61 -4.87 12.41 -15.88
N PRO A 62 -4.54 13.39 -16.74
CA PRO A 62 -4.43 14.79 -16.35
C PRO A 62 -5.81 15.51 -16.26
N SER A 63 -6.92 14.79 -16.08
CA SER A 63 -8.27 15.37 -16.04
C SER A 63 -8.55 16.29 -14.84
N TRP A 64 -7.60 16.46 -13.92
CA TRP A 64 -7.64 17.41 -12.81
C TRP A 64 -6.77 18.66 -13.03
N VAL A 65 -6.16 18.84 -14.21
CA VAL A 65 -5.65 20.15 -14.62
C VAL A 65 -6.85 21.02 -14.95
N VAL A 66 -7.33 21.76 -13.95
CA VAL A 66 -8.23 22.89 -14.17
C VAL A 66 -7.46 23.88 -15.05
N VAL A 67 -7.82 23.96 -16.33
CA VAL A 67 -7.39 25.07 -17.19
C VAL A 67 -8.04 26.31 -16.61
N ASP A 68 -7.25 27.13 -15.93
CA ASP A 68 -7.61 28.50 -15.58
C ASP A 68 -7.64 29.29 -16.90
N ASP A 69 -8.83 29.39 -17.48
CA ASP A 69 -9.09 30.18 -18.69
C ASP A 69 -9.23 31.64 -18.25
N SER A 70 -8.10 32.36 -18.29
CA SER A 70 -7.99 33.81 -18.04
C SER A 70 -8.44 34.64 -19.24
#